data_AF-A0A0H3VG58-F1
#
_entry.id   AF-A0A0H3VG58-F1
#
_cell.length_a   1.000
_cell.length_b   1.000
_cell.length_c   1.000
_cell.angle_alpha   90.00
_cell.angle_beta   90.00
_cell.angle_gamma   90.00
#
_symmetry.space_group_name_H-M   'P 1'
#
loop_
_entity.id
_entity.type
_entity.pdbx_description
1 polymer ?
#
loop_
_entity_poly.entity_id
_entity_poly.type
_entity_poly.pdbx_seq_one_letter_code
_entity_poly.pdbx_strand_id
1 'polypeptide(L)'
;YSGGPSFLLAYFQAAPNQPEAANNGDYNNLGLKAAQPNSVSIGSLLGGTTGTLGTPDADGFYTAVVNSASAFPVGATLRAVGLQGYFTQAAGTGGIAANTARHSLSAVKEITGDAVRREVIDSSKCGNCHEWFEGHGGNRVAGLGTVGQSICVLCHVPNLTSSGRGIQQSLLEFVANNTVGTSLASVTNFLTGNPFSGTVSAGAKAANTALIAALGNDPTVYPETSNNFKDLIHGVHA
;
A
#
# COMPACT_ATOMS: atom_id res chain seq x y z
N TYR A 1 16.27 -11.30 0.77
CA TYR A 1 15.10 -10.58 0.23
C TYR A 1 14.39 -9.89 1.37
N SER A 2 13.81 -8.70 1.13
CA SER A 2 13.11 -7.91 2.15
C SER A 2 11.58 -8.02 2.08
N GLY A 3 11.04 -8.76 1.11
CA GLY A 3 9.61 -9.07 1.05
C GLY A 3 9.25 -10.09 2.13
N GLY A 4 8.49 -9.65 3.13
CA GLY A 4 7.84 -10.53 4.10
C GLY A 4 6.34 -10.59 3.80
N PRO A 5 5.70 -11.76 3.88
CA PRO A 5 4.28 -11.87 3.61
C PRO A 5 3.46 -11.06 4.61
N SER A 6 2.43 -10.39 4.10
CA SER A 6 1.54 -9.54 4.90
C SER A 6 0.10 -9.59 4.40
N PHE A 7 -0.81 -9.42 5.35
CA PHE A 7 -2.21 -9.14 5.08
C PHE A 7 -2.40 -7.65 4.81
N LEU A 8 -3.07 -7.31 3.73
CA LEU A 8 -3.52 -5.97 3.39
C LEU A 8 -5.00 -5.87 3.72
N LEU A 9 -5.38 -4.89 4.54
CA LEU A 9 -6.77 -4.63 4.89
C LEU A 9 -7.24 -3.42 4.08
N ALA A 10 -8.04 -3.68 3.05
CA ALA A 10 -8.61 -2.66 2.17
C ALA A 10 -10.10 -2.44 2.48
N TYR A 11 -10.56 -1.20 2.36
CA TYR A 11 -11.94 -0.84 2.69
C TYR A 11 -12.37 0.46 2.01
N PHE A 12 -13.68 0.69 2.05
CA PHE A 12 -14.31 1.98 1.79
C PHE A 12 -14.84 2.60 3.09
N GLN A 13 -14.61 3.89 3.27
CA GLN A 13 -15.26 4.68 4.31
C GLN A 13 -15.63 6.06 3.76
N ALA A 14 -16.88 6.46 3.96
CA ALA A 14 -17.37 7.74 3.49
C ALA A 14 -16.79 8.91 4.32
N ALA A 15 -16.52 10.02 3.65
CA ALA A 15 -16.15 11.29 4.26
C ALA A 15 -16.69 12.46 3.42
N PRO A 16 -16.72 13.71 3.93
CA PRO A 16 -17.18 14.85 3.16
C PRO A 16 -16.46 15.03 1.81
N ASN A 17 -15.18 14.67 1.72
CA ASN A 17 -14.38 14.69 0.50
C ASN A 17 -14.40 13.37 -0.29
N GLN A 18 -15.05 12.33 0.23
CA GLN A 18 -15.27 11.03 -0.40
C GLN A 18 -16.71 10.56 -0.14
N PRO A 19 -17.74 11.26 -0.66
CA PRO A 19 -19.12 10.94 -0.39
C PRO A 19 -19.49 9.56 -0.96
N GLU A 20 -20.31 8.81 -0.23
CA GLU A 20 -20.71 7.45 -0.58
C GLU A 20 -21.31 7.36 -1.99
N ALA A 21 -22.23 8.27 -2.33
CA ALA A 21 -22.95 8.28 -3.60
C ALA A 21 -22.05 8.30 -4.85
N ALA A 22 -20.82 8.79 -4.73
CA ALA A 22 -19.87 8.87 -5.83
C ALA A 22 -18.74 7.83 -5.74
N ASN A 23 -18.52 7.19 -4.58
CA ASN A 23 -17.28 6.45 -4.31
C ASN A 23 -17.48 5.05 -3.70
N ASN A 24 -18.71 4.65 -3.37
CA ASN A 24 -19.00 3.36 -2.72
C ASN A 24 -18.87 2.12 -3.64
N GLY A 25 -18.22 2.25 -4.80
CA GLY A 25 -17.93 1.14 -5.71
C GLY A 25 -16.48 0.66 -5.66
N ASP A 26 -15.61 1.33 -4.91
CA ASP A 26 -14.18 1.08 -4.85
C ASP A 26 -13.61 1.28 -3.44
N TYR A 27 -12.43 0.74 -3.17
CA TYR A 27 -11.71 0.99 -1.93
C TYR A 27 -11.21 2.44 -1.92
N ASN A 28 -11.03 3.00 -0.73
CA ASN A 28 -10.41 4.32 -0.57
C ASN A 28 -9.43 4.38 0.61
N ASN A 29 -9.39 3.35 1.46
CA ASN A 29 -8.47 3.20 2.58
C ASN A 29 -8.34 4.49 3.42
N LEU A 30 -9.47 5.17 3.60
CA LEU A 30 -9.51 6.52 4.16
C LEU A 30 -8.85 6.58 5.54
N GLY A 31 -7.98 7.57 5.74
CA GLY A 31 -7.24 7.76 7.00
C GLY A 31 -5.90 7.01 7.05
N LEU A 32 -5.56 6.22 6.03
CA LEU A 32 -4.25 5.61 5.89
C LEU A 32 -3.34 6.44 4.98
N LYS A 33 -2.04 6.41 5.26
CA LYS A 33 -1.03 7.18 4.54
C LYS A 33 -1.07 6.86 3.03
N ALA A 34 -1.26 7.89 2.20
CA ALA A 34 -1.39 7.79 0.74
C ALA A 34 -2.46 6.78 0.27
N ALA A 35 -3.50 6.61 1.09
CA ALA A 35 -4.56 5.60 0.93
C ALA A 35 -4.04 4.19 0.64
N GLN A 36 -2.87 3.85 1.18
CA GLN A 36 -2.39 2.47 1.14
C GLN A 36 -3.15 1.64 2.17
N PRO A 37 -3.54 0.41 1.85
CA PRO A 37 -4.25 -0.47 2.76
C PRO A 37 -3.37 -0.78 3.96
N ASN A 38 -3.97 -1.02 5.13
CA ASN A 38 -3.19 -1.32 6.33
C ASN A 38 -2.47 -2.66 6.13
N SER A 39 -1.16 -2.70 6.37
CA SER A 39 -0.33 -3.89 6.16
C SER A 39 0.02 -4.54 7.49
N VAL A 40 -0.52 -5.73 7.73
CA VAL A 40 -0.26 -6.55 8.91
C VAL A 40 0.68 -7.68 8.51
N SER A 41 1.95 -7.60 8.90
CA SER A 41 2.94 -8.61 8.56
C SER A 41 2.72 -9.92 9.32
N ILE A 42 3.04 -11.06 8.70
CA ILE A 42 3.02 -12.35 9.42
C ILE A 42 4.00 -12.32 10.61
N GLY A 43 5.14 -11.63 10.47
CA GLY A 43 6.12 -11.46 11.55
C GLY A 43 5.57 -10.72 12.77
N SER A 44 4.76 -9.67 12.56
CA SER A 44 4.14 -8.91 13.66
C SER A 44 3.01 -9.68 14.35
N LEU A 45 2.33 -10.59 13.63
CA LEU A 45 1.37 -11.52 14.23
C LEU A 45 2.06 -12.61 15.06
N LEU A 46 3.18 -13.16 14.57
CA LEU A 46 4.02 -14.10 15.33
C LEU A 46 4.59 -13.44 16.60
N GLY A 47 4.99 -12.18 16.51
CA GLY A 47 5.53 -11.40 17.62
C GLY A 47 4.49 -10.82 18.58
N GLY A 48 3.18 -10.99 18.31
CA GLY A 48 2.10 -10.51 19.18
C GLY A 48 1.77 -9.02 19.07
N THR A 49 2.43 -8.25 18.19
CA THR A 49 2.34 -6.78 18.18
C THR A 49 1.09 -6.26 17.45
N THR A 50 0.68 -6.91 16.37
CA THR A 50 -0.51 -6.53 15.57
C THR A 50 -1.67 -7.51 15.71
N GLY A 51 -1.56 -8.47 16.63
CA GLY A 51 -2.49 -9.58 16.75
C GLY A 51 -1.76 -10.87 17.07
N THR A 52 -2.36 -12.01 16.75
CA THR A 52 -1.80 -13.34 16.97
C THR A 52 -1.82 -14.18 15.70
N LEU A 53 -0.87 -15.09 15.58
CA LEU A 53 -0.91 -16.20 14.63
C LEU A 53 -0.98 -17.51 15.42
N GLY A 54 -2.05 -18.28 15.22
CA GLY A 54 -2.20 -19.59 15.83
C GLY A 54 -1.23 -20.62 15.26
N THR A 55 -1.12 -21.75 15.95
CA THR A 55 -0.47 -22.95 15.38
C THR A 55 -1.30 -23.50 14.22
N PRO A 56 -0.70 -24.25 13.28
CA PRO A 56 -1.46 -24.90 12.23
C PRO A 56 -2.48 -25.88 12.84
N ASP A 57 -3.64 -26.00 12.21
CA ASP A 57 -4.61 -27.05 12.51
C ASP A 57 -4.18 -28.40 11.91
N ALA A 58 -5.05 -29.42 12.01
CA ALA A 58 -4.75 -30.78 11.54
C ALA A 58 -4.51 -30.86 10.02
N ASP A 59 -5.06 -29.91 9.26
CA ASP A 59 -4.92 -29.82 7.81
C ASP A 59 -3.79 -28.87 7.39
N GLY A 60 -3.10 -28.27 8.36
CA GLY A 60 -1.98 -27.36 8.13
C GLY A 60 -2.38 -25.90 7.93
N PHE A 61 -3.64 -25.52 8.15
CA PHE A 61 -4.09 -24.13 8.03
C PHE A 61 -3.76 -23.33 9.27
N TYR A 62 -3.33 -22.08 9.04
CA TYR A 62 -3.04 -21.12 10.10
C TYR A 62 -4.20 -20.15 10.25
N THR A 63 -4.54 -19.81 11.50
CA THR A 63 -5.50 -18.75 11.81
C THR A 63 -4.77 -17.52 12.33
N ALA A 64 -4.93 -16.40 11.62
CA ALA A 64 -4.45 -15.09 12.06
C ALA A 64 -5.60 -14.29 12.68
N VAL A 65 -5.36 -13.69 13.84
CA VAL A 65 -6.29 -12.76 14.49
C VAL A 65 -5.64 -11.39 14.55
N VAL A 66 -6.19 -10.42 13.83
CA VAL A 66 -5.72 -9.02 13.84
C VAL A 66 -6.35 -8.31 15.03
N ASN A 67 -5.56 -7.58 15.82
CA ASN A 67 -6.09 -6.83 16.96
C ASN A 67 -6.90 -5.59 16.50
N SER A 68 -7.73 -5.06 17.38
CA SER A 68 -8.61 -3.91 17.07
C SER A 68 -7.84 -2.67 16.61
N ALA A 69 -6.63 -2.45 17.11
CA ALA A 69 -5.77 -1.32 16.71
C ALA A 69 -5.28 -1.41 15.26
N SER A 70 -5.25 -2.61 14.68
CA SER A 70 -4.80 -2.87 13.31
C SER A 70 -5.94 -3.33 12.38
N ALA A 71 -7.17 -3.43 12.90
CA ALA A 71 -8.34 -3.90 12.18
C ALA A 71 -8.96 -2.81 11.28
N PHE A 72 -10.02 -3.15 10.55
CA PHE A 72 -10.81 -2.18 9.81
C PHE A 72 -11.40 -1.10 10.73
N PRO A 73 -11.46 0.17 10.31
CA PRO A 73 -12.10 1.21 11.10
C PRO A 73 -13.60 0.95 11.25
N VAL A 74 -14.18 1.44 12.34
CA VAL A 74 -15.62 1.30 12.61
C VAL A 74 -16.41 2.00 11.51
N GLY A 75 -17.42 1.30 10.98
CA GLY A 75 -18.26 1.80 9.89
C GLY A 75 -17.66 1.63 8.49
N ALA A 76 -16.47 1.03 8.36
CA ALA A 76 -15.94 0.62 7.07
C ALA A 76 -16.85 -0.40 6.37
N THR A 77 -16.96 -0.26 5.06
CA THR A 77 -17.68 -1.17 4.15
C THR A 77 -16.76 -1.61 3.02
N LEU A 78 -17.22 -2.48 2.13
CA LEU A 78 -16.40 -3.09 1.07
C LEU A 78 -15.08 -3.66 1.64
N ARG A 79 -15.11 -4.30 2.79
CA ARG A 79 -13.88 -4.74 3.45
C ARG A 79 -13.32 -5.97 2.72
N ALA A 80 -12.03 -5.98 2.49
CA ALA A 80 -11.32 -7.10 1.90
C ALA A 80 -9.93 -7.29 2.53
N VAL A 81 -9.49 -8.54 2.57
CA VAL A 81 -8.16 -8.94 3.03
C VAL A 81 -7.38 -9.49 1.83
N GLY A 82 -6.29 -8.84 1.47
CA GLY A 82 -5.32 -9.34 0.50
C GLY A 82 -4.14 -10.02 1.19
N LEU A 83 -3.65 -11.14 0.68
CA LEU A 83 -2.36 -11.70 1.06
C LEU A 83 -1.36 -11.34 -0.04
N GLN A 84 -0.36 -10.53 0.33
CA GLN A 84 0.75 -10.17 -0.55
C GLN A 84 2.08 -10.72 -0.02
N GLY A 85 3.08 -10.68 -0.88
CA GLY A 85 4.45 -11.03 -0.58
C GLY A 85 4.78 -12.49 -0.80
N TYR A 86 6.00 -12.84 -0.42
CA TYR A 86 6.59 -14.16 -0.62
C TYR A 86 7.43 -14.55 0.58
N PHE A 87 7.56 -15.85 0.79
CA PHE A 87 8.50 -16.36 1.78
C PHE A 87 9.92 -16.40 1.20
N THR A 88 10.92 -16.10 2.02
CA THR A 88 12.31 -16.42 1.68
C THR A 88 12.61 -17.83 2.16
N GLN A 89 13.00 -18.70 1.24
CA GLN A 89 13.60 -19.97 1.62
C GLN A 89 15.07 -19.76 1.93
N ALA A 90 15.48 -20.12 3.15
CA ALA A 90 16.84 -19.94 3.62
C ALA A 90 17.82 -20.92 2.95
N ALA A 91 19.03 -20.44 2.68
CA ALA A 91 20.15 -21.28 2.25
C ALA A 91 20.36 -22.46 3.21
N GLY A 92 20.75 -23.61 2.68
CA GLY A 92 20.90 -24.87 3.43
C GLY A 92 19.60 -25.64 3.64
N THR A 93 18.43 -25.03 3.42
CA THR A 93 17.14 -25.74 3.49
C THR A 93 16.95 -26.58 2.23
N GLY A 94 16.83 -27.90 2.35
CA GLY A 94 16.59 -28.79 1.21
C GLY A 94 17.67 -28.75 0.13
N GLY A 95 18.92 -28.46 0.49
CA GLY A 95 20.05 -28.41 -0.46
C GLY A 95 20.18 -27.12 -1.26
N ILE A 96 19.46 -26.06 -0.90
CA ILE A 96 19.51 -24.78 -1.62
C ILE A 96 20.76 -23.98 -1.25
N ALA A 97 21.54 -23.58 -2.25
CA ALA A 97 22.84 -22.95 -2.06
C ALA A 97 22.78 -21.49 -1.55
N ALA A 98 21.69 -20.78 -1.80
CA ALA A 98 21.52 -19.37 -1.42
C ALA A 98 20.07 -19.07 -1.06
N ASN A 99 19.85 -18.04 -0.25
CA ASN A 99 18.50 -17.58 0.04
C ASN A 99 17.77 -17.35 -1.28
N THR A 100 16.55 -17.87 -1.39
CA THR A 100 15.74 -17.81 -2.63
C THR A 100 14.32 -17.35 -2.30
N ALA A 101 13.79 -16.44 -3.10
CA ALA A 101 12.42 -15.95 -2.95
C ALA A 101 11.41 -16.98 -3.49
N ARG A 102 10.34 -17.25 -2.74
CA ARG A 102 9.25 -18.16 -3.14
C ARG A 102 8.01 -17.36 -3.48
N HIS A 103 8.03 -16.77 -4.67
CA HIS A 103 6.93 -15.96 -5.19
C HIS A 103 5.68 -16.83 -5.36
N SER A 104 4.53 -16.24 -5.03
CA SER A 104 3.22 -16.89 -5.15
C SER A 104 2.20 -15.86 -5.61
N LEU A 105 1.19 -16.33 -6.33
CA LEU A 105 0.01 -15.53 -6.64
C LEU A 105 -0.57 -14.93 -5.36
N SER A 106 -0.87 -13.64 -5.40
CA SER A 106 -1.60 -12.99 -4.34
C SER A 106 -3.04 -13.49 -4.32
N ALA A 107 -3.67 -13.45 -3.15
CA ALA A 107 -5.07 -13.81 -2.96
C ALA A 107 -5.80 -12.65 -2.29
N VAL A 108 -7.00 -12.33 -2.73
CA VAL A 108 -7.86 -11.34 -2.10
C VAL A 108 -9.16 -12.02 -1.70
N LYS A 109 -9.63 -11.74 -0.49
CA LYS A 109 -10.89 -12.26 0.03
C LYS A 109 -11.71 -11.15 0.66
N GLU A 110 -12.92 -10.97 0.16
CA GLU A 110 -13.89 -10.03 0.70
C GLU A 110 -14.47 -10.55 2.02
N ILE A 111 -14.78 -9.63 2.93
CA ILE A 111 -15.42 -9.96 4.20
C ILE A 111 -16.86 -10.43 3.94
N THR A 112 -17.21 -11.58 4.50
CA THR A 112 -18.57 -12.13 4.41
C THR A 112 -19.61 -11.12 4.90
N GLY A 113 -20.59 -10.82 4.07
CA GLY A 113 -21.68 -9.89 4.37
C GLY A 113 -21.46 -8.46 3.86
N ASP A 114 -20.24 -8.09 3.47
CA ASP A 114 -19.99 -6.83 2.79
C ASP A 114 -20.37 -6.92 1.31
N ALA A 115 -20.75 -5.79 0.73
CA ALA A 115 -20.79 -5.68 -0.72
C ALA A 115 -19.37 -5.88 -1.29
N VAL A 116 -19.28 -6.51 -2.45
CA VAL A 116 -18.01 -6.74 -3.15
C VAL A 116 -17.70 -5.52 -4.01
N ARG A 117 -16.44 -5.05 -3.99
CA ARG A 117 -15.98 -3.98 -4.88
C ARG A 117 -16.27 -4.36 -6.33
N ARG A 118 -16.55 -3.38 -7.19
CA ARG A 118 -16.74 -3.65 -8.63
C ARG A 118 -15.47 -4.21 -9.26
N GLU A 119 -15.54 -5.44 -9.77
CA GLU A 119 -14.46 -6.03 -10.55
C GLU A 119 -14.43 -5.45 -11.96
N VAL A 120 -13.35 -4.77 -12.31
CA VAL A 120 -13.13 -4.17 -13.65
C VAL A 120 -11.85 -4.68 -14.32
N ILE A 121 -11.07 -5.49 -13.60
CA ILE A 121 -9.85 -6.15 -14.08
C ILE A 121 -9.97 -7.62 -13.76
N ASP A 122 -9.66 -8.45 -14.75
CA ASP A 122 -9.55 -9.90 -14.60
C ASP A 122 -8.06 -10.25 -14.62
N SER A 123 -7.54 -10.75 -13.49
CA SER A 123 -6.13 -11.14 -13.33
C SER A 123 -5.72 -12.24 -14.33
N SER A 124 -6.67 -13.05 -14.80
CA SER A 124 -6.41 -14.08 -15.82
C SER A 124 -6.00 -13.47 -17.15
N LYS A 125 -6.51 -12.28 -17.48
CA LYS A 125 -6.12 -11.56 -18.70
C LYS A 125 -4.67 -11.09 -18.66
N CYS A 126 -4.14 -10.77 -17.48
CA CYS A 126 -2.72 -10.47 -17.30
C CYS A 126 -1.88 -11.73 -17.59
N GLY A 127 -2.34 -12.88 -17.10
CA GLY A 127 -1.66 -14.16 -17.26
C GLY A 127 -1.59 -14.67 -18.70
N ASN A 128 -2.46 -14.20 -19.60
CA ASN A 128 -2.40 -14.55 -21.02
C ASN A 128 -1.08 -14.14 -21.70
N CYS A 129 -0.41 -13.11 -21.19
CA CYS A 129 0.88 -12.65 -21.71
C CYS A 129 2.02 -12.76 -20.70
N HIS A 130 1.72 -12.64 -19.40
CA HIS A 130 2.75 -12.62 -18.36
C HIS A 130 2.93 -13.93 -17.61
N GLU A 131 2.06 -14.92 -17.83
CA GLU A 131 1.88 -16.09 -16.94
C GLU A 131 1.55 -15.62 -15.51
N TRP A 132 2.55 -15.10 -14.80
CA TRP A 132 2.47 -14.27 -13.60
C TRP A 132 3.03 -12.86 -13.84
N PHE A 133 2.19 -11.83 -13.68
CA PHE A 133 2.64 -10.45 -13.61
C PHE A 133 3.12 -10.13 -12.18
N GLU A 134 4.40 -9.76 -12.06
CA GLU A 134 5.05 -9.45 -10.78
C GLU A 134 5.29 -7.95 -10.60
N GLY A 135 4.52 -7.33 -9.73
CA GLY A 135 4.70 -5.96 -9.28
C GLY A 135 5.59 -5.84 -8.04
N HIS A 136 6.33 -4.73 -7.97
CA HIS A 136 7.11 -4.33 -6.78
C HIS A 136 8.10 -5.41 -6.28
N GLY A 137 8.90 -5.95 -7.20
CA GLY A 137 9.92 -6.95 -6.88
C GLY A 137 9.35 -8.29 -6.43
N GLY A 138 8.21 -8.69 -7.01
CA GLY A 138 7.53 -9.97 -6.73
C GLY A 138 6.58 -9.96 -5.54
N ASN A 139 6.38 -8.83 -4.87
CA ASN A 139 5.48 -8.77 -3.70
C ASN A 139 4.00 -8.79 -4.08
N ARG A 140 3.63 -8.27 -5.26
CA ARG A 140 2.25 -8.23 -5.74
C ARG A 140 2.18 -9.01 -7.03
N VAL A 141 1.60 -10.20 -6.98
CA VAL A 141 1.63 -11.13 -8.12
C VAL A 141 0.19 -11.45 -8.54
N ALA A 142 -0.11 -11.23 -9.82
CA ALA A 142 -1.40 -11.52 -10.41
C ALA A 142 -1.21 -12.28 -11.73
N GLY A 143 -2.09 -13.24 -12.04
CA GLY A 143 -1.97 -14.06 -13.25
C GLY A 143 -3.02 -15.14 -13.31
N LEU A 144 -2.75 -16.18 -14.12
CA LEU A 144 -3.62 -17.35 -14.19
C LEU A 144 -3.73 -18.02 -12.82
N GLY A 145 -4.95 -18.17 -12.31
CA GLY A 145 -5.22 -18.79 -11.01
C GLY A 145 -5.17 -17.86 -9.80
N THR A 146 -5.05 -16.54 -10.00
CA THR A 146 -5.28 -15.57 -8.91
C THR A 146 -6.67 -15.75 -8.32
N VAL A 147 -6.77 -15.73 -6.98
CA VAL A 147 -8.04 -15.87 -6.26
C VAL A 147 -8.55 -14.50 -5.80
N GLY A 148 -9.80 -14.21 -6.15
CA GLY A 148 -10.46 -12.93 -5.84
C GLY A 148 -9.95 -11.78 -6.70
N GLN A 149 -10.21 -10.56 -6.25
CA GLN A 149 -9.81 -9.36 -6.97
C GLN A 149 -8.31 -9.22 -7.12
N SER A 150 -7.87 -8.50 -8.16
CA SER A 150 -6.45 -8.18 -8.36
C SER A 150 -5.87 -7.47 -7.13
N ILE A 151 -4.76 -7.98 -6.57
CA ILE A 151 -4.09 -7.39 -5.41
C ILE A 151 -3.73 -5.90 -5.61
N CYS A 152 -3.56 -5.49 -6.87
CA CYS A 152 -3.20 -4.13 -7.24
C CYS A 152 -4.26 -3.10 -6.84
N VAL A 153 -5.56 -3.46 -6.88
CA VAL A 153 -6.65 -2.51 -6.59
C VAL A 153 -6.75 -2.16 -5.11
N LEU A 154 -6.10 -2.91 -4.22
CA LEU A 154 -6.07 -2.59 -2.80
C LEU A 154 -5.20 -1.35 -2.53
N CYS A 155 -4.22 -1.07 -3.39
CA CYS A 155 -3.30 0.06 -3.28
C CYS A 155 -3.55 1.15 -4.32
N HIS A 156 -4.02 0.78 -5.52
CA HIS A 156 -4.28 1.68 -6.65
C HIS A 156 -5.75 2.10 -6.70
N VAL A 157 -6.16 2.77 -5.62
CA VAL A 157 -7.53 3.21 -5.35
C VAL A 157 -7.85 4.58 -5.97
N PRO A 158 -9.12 4.86 -6.30
CA PRO A 158 -9.54 6.17 -6.75
C PRO A 158 -9.31 7.27 -5.70
N ASN A 159 -9.07 8.50 -6.19
CA ASN A 159 -9.11 9.78 -5.47
C ASN A 159 -8.14 10.06 -4.32
N LEU A 160 -7.49 9.06 -3.71
CA LEU A 160 -6.67 9.28 -2.50
C LEU A 160 -5.27 8.66 -2.52
N THR A 161 -4.82 8.11 -3.66
CA THR A 161 -3.50 7.52 -3.75
C THR A 161 -2.59 8.13 -4.82
N SER A 162 -1.43 8.58 -4.37
CA SER A 162 -0.25 8.94 -5.16
C SER A 162 0.69 7.75 -5.40
N SER A 163 0.30 6.53 -5.00
CA SER A 163 1.18 5.35 -4.97
C SER A 163 2.51 5.60 -4.25
N GLY A 164 2.42 6.28 -3.11
CA GLY A 164 3.58 6.60 -2.28
C GLY A 164 4.40 7.79 -2.78
N ARG A 165 3.99 8.46 -3.87
CA ARG A 165 4.57 9.74 -4.31
C ARG A 165 3.99 10.89 -3.47
N GLY A 166 4.26 10.86 -2.16
CA GLY A 166 3.88 11.93 -1.24
C GLY A 166 5.01 12.93 -1.05
N ILE A 167 4.65 14.19 -0.75
CA ILE A 167 5.61 15.17 -0.23
C ILE A 167 5.94 14.79 1.22
N GLN A 168 7.22 14.64 1.55
CA GLN A 168 7.65 14.42 2.94
C GLN A 168 7.37 15.69 3.76
N GLN A 169 6.46 15.61 4.74
CA GLN A 169 6.10 16.77 5.58
C GLN A 169 7.33 17.44 6.21
N SER A 170 8.25 16.66 6.79
CA SER A 170 9.44 17.22 7.42
C SER A 170 10.39 17.90 6.43
N LEU A 171 10.43 17.48 5.15
CA LEU A 171 11.18 18.20 4.13
C LEU A 171 10.44 19.47 3.70
N LEU A 172 9.12 19.39 3.49
CA LEU A 172 8.27 20.51 3.12
C LEU A 172 8.39 21.65 4.13
N GLU A 173 8.18 21.34 5.41
CA GLU A 173 8.25 22.27 6.52
C GLU A 173 9.67 22.81 6.71
N PHE A 174 10.70 21.95 6.58
CA PHE A 174 12.08 22.41 6.69
C PHE A 174 12.41 23.46 5.62
N VAL A 175 12.06 23.20 4.36
CA VAL A 175 12.29 24.13 3.24
C VAL A 175 11.49 25.43 3.41
N ALA A 176 10.24 25.36 3.88
CA ALA A 176 9.41 26.54 4.11
C ALA A 176 9.93 27.42 5.25
N ASN A 177 10.43 26.81 6.33
CA ASN A 177 10.78 27.50 7.57
C ASN A 177 12.24 27.96 7.65
N ASN A 178 13.13 27.44 6.79
CA ASN A 178 14.55 27.79 6.83
C ASN A 178 14.95 28.81 5.76
N THR A 179 16.06 29.53 5.96
CA THR A 179 16.58 30.49 5.00
C THR A 179 17.09 29.81 3.72
N VAL A 180 17.03 30.53 2.60
CA VAL A 180 17.65 30.08 1.34
C VAL A 180 19.14 29.85 1.59
N GLY A 181 19.68 28.73 1.13
CA GLY A 181 21.06 28.30 1.36
C GLY A 181 21.24 27.36 2.57
N THR A 182 20.24 27.18 3.44
CA THR A 182 20.33 26.22 4.56
C THR A 182 20.47 24.80 4.03
N SER A 183 21.41 24.02 4.58
CA SER A 183 21.65 22.62 4.23
C SER A 183 20.45 21.73 4.54
N LEU A 184 20.09 20.83 3.62
CA LEU A 184 19.04 19.83 3.81
C LEU A 184 19.52 18.59 4.57
N ALA A 185 20.82 18.49 4.88
CA ALA A 185 21.43 17.29 5.48
C ALA A 185 20.92 16.96 6.90
N SER A 186 20.19 17.87 7.56
CA SER A 186 19.51 17.59 8.83
C SER A 186 18.18 16.87 8.67
N VAL A 187 17.65 16.73 7.45
CA VAL A 187 16.40 16.04 7.16
C VAL A 187 16.71 14.67 6.58
N THR A 188 16.23 13.61 7.23
CA THR A 188 16.38 12.23 6.74
C THR A 188 15.28 11.90 5.74
N ASN A 189 15.63 11.35 4.58
CA ASN A 189 14.69 10.85 3.60
C ASN A 189 14.11 9.52 4.08
N PHE A 190 12.79 9.45 4.29
CA PHE A 190 12.15 8.24 4.81
C PHE A 190 12.17 7.05 3.83
N LEU A 191 12.35 7.31 2.53
CA LEU A 191 12.42 6.26 1.51
C LEU A 191 13.79 5.57 1.46
N THR A 192 14.86 6.34 1.69
CA THR A 192 16.24 5.85 1.54
C THR A 192 16.95 5.65 2.88
N GLY A 193 16.43 6.22 3.97
CA GLY A 193 17.10 6.26 5.27
C GLY A 193 18.31 7.20 5.32
N ASN A 194 18.65 7.87 4.22
CA ASN A 194 19.80 8.77 4.12
C ASN A 194 19.36 10.24 4.23
N PRO A 195 20.24 11.15 4.69
CA PRO A 195 19.98 12.58 4.63
C PRO A 195 19.70 13.09 3.21
N PHE A 196 18.86 14.12 3.09
CA PHE A 196 18.74 14.86 1.84
C PHE A 196 20.04 15.63 1.54
N SER A 197 20.42 15.67 0.27
CA SER A 197 21.55 16.47 -0.21
C SER A 197 21.09 17.85 -0.71
N GLY A 198 22.00 18.83 -0.69
CA GLY A 198 21.76 20.17 -1.22
C GLY A 198 21.29 21.17 -0.18
N THR A 199 20.75 22.30 -0.65
CA THR A 199 20.33 23.43 0.18
C THR A 199 18.93 23.92 -0.20
N VAL A 200 18.28 24.63 0.72
CA VAL A 200 17.01 25.32 0.46
C VAL A 200 17.20 26.31 -0.69
N SER A 201 16.49 26.12 -1.80
CA SER A 201 16.48 27.07 -2.91
C SER A 201 15.35 28.10 -2.74
N ALA A 202 15.54 29.30 -3.32
CA ALA A 202 14.51 30.34 -3.28
C ALA A 202 13.19 29.91 -3.91
N GLY A 203 13.26 29.20 -5.05
CA GLY A 203 12.08 28.68 -5.73
C GLY A 203 11.34 27.61 -4.91
N ALA A 204 12.07 26.66 -4.31
CA ALA A 204 11.45 25.64 -3.48
C ALA A 204 10.81 26.23 -2.22
N LYS A 205 11.48 27.20 -1.58
CA LYS A 205 10.91 27.91 -0.42
C LYS A 205 9.62 28.64 -0.79
N ALA A 206 9.63 29.44 -1.85
CA ALA A 206 8.45 30.18 -2.30
C ALA A 206 7.27 29.23 -2.61
N ALA A 207 7.53 28.14 -3.33
CA ALA A 207 6.52 27.13 -3.65
C ALA A 207 5.95 26.45 -2.40
N ASN A 208 6.81 26.01 -1.48
CA ASN A 208 6.37 25.31 -0.26
C ASN A 208 5.58 26.24 0.67
N THR A 209 6.01 27.49 0.84
CA THR A 209 5.28 28.48 1.64
C THR A 209 3.89 28.74 1.05
N ALA A 210 3.79 28.91 -0.27
CA ALA A 210 2.50 29.10 -0.94
C ALA A 210 1.59 27.87 -0.81
N LEU A 211 2.15 26.66 -0.93
CA LEU A 211 1.41 25.41 -0.79
C LEU A 211 0.85 25.23 0.62
N ILE A 212 1.67 25.47 1.65
CA ILE A 212 1.25 25.40 3.06
C ILE A 212 0.16 26.44 3.36
N ALA A 213 0.28 27.65 2.82
CA ALA A 213 -0.74 28.69 2.98
C ALA A 213 -2.08 28.29 2.34
N ALA A 214 -2.05 27.56 1.22
CA ALA A 214 -3.26 27.16 0.50
C ALA A 214 -3.94 25.92 1.11
N LEU A 215 -3.17 24.92 1.56
CA LEU A 215 -3.68 23.59 1.89
C LEU A 215 -3.36 23.12 3.31
N GLY A 216 -2.67 23.95 4.12
CA GLY A 216 -2.18 23.57 5.45
C GLY A 216 -0.83 22.84 5.40
N ASN A 217 -0.28 22.51 6.57
CA ASN A 217 1.04 21.89 6.69
C ASN A 217 1.02 20.36 6.65
N ASP A 218 -0.16 19.74 6.64
CA ASP A 218 -0.31 18.29 6.55
C ASP A 218 -0.45 17.87 5.07
N PRO A 219 0.61 17.35 4.42
CA PRO A 219 0.52 16.94 3.02
C PRO A 219 -0.41 15.74 2.80
N THR A 220 -0.85 15.05 3.85
CA THR A 220 -1.83 13.94 3.71
C THR A 220 -3.23 14.42 3.37
N VAL A 221 -3.51 15.73 3.51
CA VAL A 221 -4.79 16.34 3.11
C VAL A 221 -4.75 16.99 1.72
N TYR A 222 -3.60 16.94 1.02
CA TYR A 222 -3.47 17.58 -0.28
C TYR A 222 -4.24 16.80 -1.36
N PRO A 223 -4.78 17.48 -2.40
CA PRO A 223 -5.37 16.80 -3.54
C PRO A 223 -4.30 15.96 -4.27
N GLU A 224 -4.48 14.65 -4.29
CA GLU A 224 -3.61 13.74 -5.04
C GLU A 224 -4.24 13.45 -6.41
N THR A 225 -3.42 13.41 -7.48
CA THR A 225 -3.87 12.81 -8.74
C THR A 225 -4.06 11.32 -8.47
N SER A 226 -5.29 10.84 -8.67
CA SER A 226 -5.61 9.43 -8.44
C SER A 226 -4.71 8.53 -9.30
N ASN A 227 -4.00 7.62 -8.65
CA ASN A 227 -3.39 6.48 -9.34
C ASN A 227 -4.34 5.27 -9.35
N ASN A 228 -5.54 5.49 -9.91
CA ASN A 228 -6.52 4.43 -10.11
C ASN A 228 -5.93 3.35 -11.03
N PHE A 229 -6.07 2.09 -10.64
CA PHE A 229 -5.50 0.97 -11.39
C PHE A 229 -5.99 0.87 -12.84
N LYS A 230 -7.25 1.23 -13.10
CA LYS A 230 -7.81 1.25 -14.46
C LYS A 230 -6.99 2.16 -15.38
N ASP A 231 -6.67 3.37 -14.92
CA ASP A 231 -5.96 4.35 -15.73
C ASP A 231 -4.48 3.98 -15.86
N LEU A 232 -3.89 3.39 -14.80
CA LEU A 232 -2.54 2.85 -14.82
C LEU A 232 -2.37 1.74 -15.85
N ILE A 233 -3.27 0.75 -15.88
CA ILE A 233 -3.17 -0.37 -16.83
C ILE A 233 -3.25 0.15 -18.27
N HIS A 234 -4.20 1.04 -18.58
CA HIS A 234 -4.29 1.59 -19.93
C HIS A 234 -3.02 2.34 -20.33
N GLY A 235 -2.39 3.08 -19.41
CA GLY A 235 -1.12 3.76 -19.68
C GLY A 235 0.07 2.83 -19.92
N VAL A 236 0.05 1.60 -19.39
CA VAL A 236 1.13 0.61 -19.57
C VAL A 236 0.99 -0.19 -20.87
N HIS A 237 -0.22 -0.27 -21.42
CA HIS A 237 -0.53 -1.08 -22.62
C HIS A 237 -0.93 -0.26 -23.85
N ALA A 238 -0.80 1.07 -23.79
CA ALA A 238 -1.12 2.00 -24.89
C ALA A 238 0.00 2.10 -25.94
#